data_AF-A0A948B8M6-F1
#
_entry.id   AF-A0A948B8M6-F1
#
_cell.length_a   1.000
_cell.length_b   1.000
_cell.length_c   1.000
_cell.angle_alpha   90.00
_cell.angle_beta   90.00
_cell.angle_gamma   90.00
#
_symmetry.space_group_name_H-M   'P 1'
#
loop_
_entity.id
_entity.type
_entity.pdbx_description
1 polymer ?
#
loop_
_entity_poly.entity_id
_entity_poly.type
_entity_poly.pdbx_seq_one_letter_code
_entity_poly.pdbx_strand_id
1 'polypeptide(L)'
;MLKARDIMTKDVITVSPDMPVDKLASILFENGISGVPVVDEDGKLLSIVTENDLIDQTKKVHIPTVLTILDSFIYLENPGKFEKEIKKMAG
;
A
#
# COMPACT_ATOMS: atom_id res chain seq x y z
N MET A 1 -9.35 3.93 35.51
CA MET A 1 -9.06 4.36 34.12
C MET A 1 -8.98 3.12 33.25
N LEU A 2 -9.62 3.14 32.08
CA LEU A 2 -9.46 2.09 31.07
C LEU A 2 -8.08 2.21 30.41
N LYS A 3 -7.43 1.07 30.16
CA LYS A 3 -6.15 0.95 29.45
C LYS A 3 -6.39 0.36 28.06
N ALA A 4 -5.46 0.57 27.12
CA ALA A 4 -5.56 0.01 25.76
C ALA A 4 -5.77 -1.52 25.74
N ARG A 5 -5.06 -2.23 26.63
CA ARG A 5 -5.20 -3.69 26.80
C ARG A 5 -6.61 -4.16 27.21
N ASP A 6 -7.41 -3.24 27.75
CA ASP A 6 -8.76 -3.52 28.23
C ASP A 6 -9.79 -3.42 27.09
N ILE A 7 -9.43 -2.83 25.94
CA ILE A 7 -10.33 -2.60 24.79
C ILE A 7 -9.83 -3.16 23.46
N MET A 8 -8.54 -3.49 23.34
CA MET A 8 -7.96 -3.99 22.10
C MET A 8 -8.41 -5.41 21.76
N THR A 9 -8.55 -5.70 20.46
CA THR A 9 -8.62 -7.08 19.97
C THR A 9 -7.28 -7.77 20.19
N LYS A 10 -7.28 -8.93 20.84
CA LYS A 10 -6.05 -9.68 21.18
C LYS A 10 -5.69 -10.67 20.09
N ASP A 11 -6.69 -11.37 19.56
CA ASP A 11 -6.53 -12.33 18.50
C ASP A 11 -6.71 -11.62 17.16
N VAL A 12 -5.60 -11.17 16.59
CA VAL A 12 -5.57 -10.47 15.31
C VAL A 12 -5.13 -11.40 14.19
N ILE A 13 -5.74 -11.24 13.02
CA ILE A 13 -5.27 -11.90 11.79
C ILE A 13 -3.92 -11.30 11.43
N THR A 14 -2.94 -12.13 11.11
CA THR A 14 -1.61 -11.72 10.65
C THR A 14 -1.22 -12.51 9.41
N VAL A 15 -0.26 -12.00 8.64
CA VAL A 15 0.25 -12.65 7.43
C VAL A 15 1.77 -12.75 7.46
N SER A 16 2.33 -13.74 6.76
CA SER A 16 3.77 -13.86 6.53
C SER A 16 4.24 -12.89 5.43
N PRO A 17 5.49 -12.37 5.50
CA PRO A 17 6.05 -11.51 4.45
C PRO A 17 6.14 -12.20 3.07
N ASP A 18 6.17 -13.54 3.04
CA ASP A 18 6.27 -14.32 1.80
C ASP A 18 4.90 -14.67 1.20
N MET A 19 3.81 -14.17 1.80
CA MET A 19 2.45 -14.43 1.32
C MET A 19 2.21 -13.76 -0.04
N PRO A 20 1.71 -14.50 -1.05
CA PRO A 20 1.29 -13.92 -2.32
C PRO A 20 0.20 -12.85 -2.17
N VAL A 21 0.31 -11.79 -2.98
CA VAL A 21 -0.55 -10.60 -2.95
C VAL A 21 -2.02 -10.92 -3.24
N ASP A 22 -2.29 -11.88 -4.14
CA ASP A 22 -3.64 -12.35 -4.46
C ASP A 22 -4.32 -13.01 -3.24
N LYS A 23 -3.57 -13.82 -2.48
CA LYS A 23 -4.05 -14.41 -1.23
C LYS A 23 -4.27 -13.36 -0.15
N LEU A 24 -3.38 -12.38 -0.04
CA LEU A 24 -3.57 -11.24 0.86
C LEU A 24 -4.87 -10.48 0.53
N ALA A 25 -5.14 -10.22 -0.75
CA ALA A 25 -6.38 -9.58 -1.19
C ALA A 25 -7.62 -10.38 -0.77
N SER A 26 -7.59 -11.71 -0.92
CA SER A 26 -8.67 -12.59 -0.44
C SER A 26 -8.88 -12.48 1.07
N ILE A 27 -7.81 -12.48 1.87
CA ILE A 27 -7.90 -12.36 3.33
C ILE A 27 -8.55 -11.02 3.73
N LEU A 28 -8.10 -9.91 3.14
CA LEU A 28 -8.67 -8.60 3.43
C LEU A 28 -10.17 -8.54 3.08
N PHE A 29 -10.54 -9.09 1.91
CA PHE A 29 -11.92 -9.11 1.43
C PHE A 29 -12.83 -10.01 2.27
N GLU A 30 -12.43 -11.26 2.51
CA GLU A 30 -13.23 -12.26 3.23
C GLU A 30 -13.45 -11.89 4.69
N ASN A 31 -12.45 -11.25 5.32
CA ASN A 31 -12.54 -10.84 6.72
C ASN A 31 -13.07 -9.41 6.89
N GLY A 32 -13.32 -8.68 5.79
CA GLY A 32 -13.83 -7.30 5.83
C GLY A 32 -12.88 -6.34 6.55
N ILE A 33 -11.57 -6.52 6.42
CA ILE A 33 -10.54 -5.70 7.06
C ILE A 33 -9.77 -4.89 6.02
N SER A 34 -9.52 -3.61 6.30
CA SER A 34 -8.79 -2.70 5.39
C SER A 34 -7.26 -2.82 5.49
N GLY A 35 -6.74 -3.59 6.45
CA GLY A 35 -5.31 -3.82 6.58
C GLY A 35 -4.97 -4.90 7.60
N VAL A 36 -3.76 -5.44 7.48
CA VAL A 36 -3.29 -6.59 8.24
C VAL A 36 -1.81 -6.41 8.63
N PRO A 37 -1.41 -6.81 9.85
CA PRO A 37 -0.02 -6.86 10.24
C PRO A 37 0.74 -7.99 9.53
N VAL A 38 1.95 -7.70 9.08
CA VAL A 38 2.89 -8.67 8.54
C VAL A 38 3.89 -9.04 9.64
N VAL A 39 4.04 -10.33 9.92
CA VAL A 39 4.89 -10.84 11.02
C VAL A 39 5.89 -11.87 10.49
N ASP A 40 7.05 -11.98 11.15
CA ASP A 40 8.01 -13.05 10.89
C ASP A 40 7.58 -14.39 11.51
N GLU A 41 8.41 -15.42 11.35
CA GLU A 41 8.15 -16.78 11.86
C GLU A 41 8.03 -16.84 13.39
N ASP A 42 8.68 -15.91 14.12
CA ASP A 42 8.62 -15.79 15.57
C ASP A 42 7.42 -14.94 16.04
N GLY A 43 6.59 -14.46 15.11
CA GLY A 43 5.43 -13.61 15.39
C GLY A 43 5.78 -12.15 15.67
N LYS A 44 7.00 -11.71 15.36
CA LYS A 44 7.42 -10.32 15.52
C LYS A 44 6.87 -9.48 14.36
N LEU A 45 6.28 -8.34 14.69
CA LEU A 45 5.77 -7.38 13.71
C LEU A 45 6.90 -6.83 12.82
N LEU A 46 6.75 -7.01 11.51
CA LEU A 46 7.63 -6.45 10.48
C LEU A 46 7.03 -5.17 9.88
N SER A 47 5.77 -5.23 9.44
CA SER A 47 5.09 -4.11 8.79
C SER A 47 3.55 -4.22 8.87
N ILE A 48 2.85 -3.28 8.24
CA ILE A 48 1.40 -3.31 8.03
C ILE A 48 1.16 -3.11 6.54
N VAL A 49 0.25 -3.90 5.96
CA VAL A 49 -0.20 -3.74 4.57
C VAL A 49 -1.70 -3.48 4.56
N THR A 50 -2.14 -2.59 3.67
CA THR A 50 -3.52 -2.14 3.54
C THR A 50 -4.10 -2.42 2.16
N GLU A 51 -5.42 -2.37 2.04
CA GLU A 51 -6.11 -2.48 0.74
C GLU A 51 -5.66 -1.39 -0.26
N ASN A 52 -5.28 -0.20 0.24
CA ASN A 52 -4.74 0.87 -0.59
C ASN A 52 -3.40 0.50 -1.24
N ASP A 53 -2.57 -0.27 -0.55
CA ASP A 53 -1.28 -0.72 -1.09
C ASP A 53 -1.50 -1.69 -2.27
N LEU A 54 -2.56 -2.51 -2.21
CA LEU A 54 -2.97 -3.40 -3.30
C LEU A 54 -3.48 -2.62 -4.52
N ILE A 55 -4.28 -1.56 -4.28
CA ILE A 55 -4.80 -0.70 -5.34
C ILE A 55 -3.64 0.02 -6.06
N ASP A 56 -2.66 0.53 -5.30
CA ASP A 56 -1.51 1.24 -5.87
C ASP A 56 -0.64 0.33 -6.77
N GLN A 57 -0.50 -0.98 -6.47
CA GLN A 57 0.25 -1.91 -7.33
C GLN A 57 -0.39 -2.14 -8.71
N THR A 58 -1.69 -1.99 -8.85
CA THR A 58 -2.39 -2.26 -10.13
C THR A 58 -2.57 -1.02 -11.01
N LYS A 59 -2.13 0.16 -10.52
CA LYS A 59 -2.26 1.41 -11.28
C LYS A 59 -1.37 1.37 -12.53
N LYS A 60 -1.97 1.73 -13.67
CA LYS A 60 -1.19 2.04 -14.88
C LYS A 60 -0.57 3.41 -14.70
N VAL A 61 0.76 3.47 -14.80
CA VAL A 61 1.52 4.73 -14.78
C VAL A 61 0.98 5.65 -15.87
N HIS A 62 0.37 6.76 -15.47
CA HIS A 62 0.00 7.81 -16.40
C HIS A 62 1.21 8.71 -16.59
N ILE A 63 1.74 8.74 -17.82
CA ILE A 63 2.82 9.67 -18.16
C ILE A 63 2.20 11.07 -18.22
N PRO A 64 2.73 12.05 -17.45
CA PRO A 64 2.20 13.40 -17.46
C PRO A 64 2.29 13.98 -18.87
N THR A 65 1.25 14.69 -19.28
CA THR A 65 1.23 15.29 -20.61
C THR A 65 2.26 16.42 -20.68
N VAL A 66 3.18 16.33 -21.63
CA VAL A 66 4.21 17.35 -21.88
C VAL A 66 3.87 18.11 -23.14
N LEU A 67 3.94 19.44 -23.05
CA LEU A 67 3.88 20.34 -24.20
C LEU A 67 5.31 20.80 -24.54
N THR A 68 5.67 20.74 -25.82
CA THR A 68 6.97 21.24 -26.31
C THR A 68 6.76 22.56 -27.03
N ILE A 69 7.41 23.63 -26.55
CA ILE A 69 7.37 24.97 -27.16
C ILE A 69 8.79 25.53 -27.14
N LEU A 70 9.30 25.98 -28.30
CA LEU A 70 10.61 26.62 -28.42
C LEU A 70 11.72 25.81 -27.73
N ASP A 71 11.78 24.52 -28.06
CA ASP A 71 12.70 23.54 -27.47
C ASP A 71 12.64 23.42 -25.93
N SER A 72 11.58 23.96 -25.32
CA SER A 72 11.30 23.89 -23.89
C SER A 72 10.17 22.92 -23.60
N PHE A 73 10.35 22.09 -22.57
CA PHE A 73 9.34 21.17 -22.08
C PHE A 73 8.53 21.81 -20.96
N ILE A 74 7.20 21.79 -21.09
CA ILE A 74 6.26 22.25 -20.08
C ILE A 74 5.38 21.07 -19.66
N TYR A 75 5.41 20.71 -18.39
CA TYR A 75 4.51 19.72 -17.82
C TYR A 75 3.13 20.36 -17.55
N LEU A 76 2.07 19.79 -18.11
CA LEU A 76 0.71 20.28 -17.90
C LEU A 76 0.12 19.85 -16.54
N GLU A 77 0.76 18.87 -15.90
CA GLU A 77 0.38 18.33 -14.59
C GLU A 77 1.55 18.46 -13.61
N ASN A 78 1.25 18.43 -12.30
CA ASN A 78 2.28 18.54 -11.27
C ASN A 78 3.24 17.33 -11.33
N PRO A 79 4.53 17.52 -11.68
CA PRO A 79 5.48 16.42 -11.82
C PRO A 79 5.76 15.69 -10.50
N GLY A 80 5.58 16.35 -9.35
CA GLY A 80 5.74 15.72 -8.04
C GLY A 80 4.70 14.64 -7.73
N LYS A 81 3.57 14.61 -8.44
CA LYS A 81 2.57 13.54 -8.33
C LYS A 81 3.08 12.25 -8.99
N PHE A 82 3.70 12.38 -10.16
CA PHE A 82 4.28 11.26 -10.91
C PHE A 82 5.41 10.57 -10.14
N GLU A 83 6.31 11.36 -9.54
CA GLU A 83 7.42 10.83 -8.73
C GLU A 83 6.92 10.00 -7.53
N LYS A 84 5.85 10.45 -6.86
CA LYS A 84 5.20 9.70 -5.77
C LYS A 84 4.57 8.40 -6.24
N GLU A 85 3.91 8.39 -7.40
CA GLU A 85 3.32 7.17 -7.98
C GLU A 85 4.40 6.17 -8.38
N ILE A 86 5.48 6.63 -9.03
CA ILE A 86 6.65 5.79 -9.37
C ILE A 86 7.26 5.17 -8.11
N LYS A 87 7.49 5.97 -7.05
CA LYS A 87 8.09 5.50 -5.80
C LYS A 87 7.23 4.43 -5.11
N LYS A 88 5.90 4.57 -5.17
CA LYS A 88 4.95 3.61 -4.60
C LYS A 88 4.87 2.29 -5.38
N MET A 89 5.12 2.32 -6.69
CA MET A 89 5.16 1.12 -7.53
C MET A 89 6.47 0.35 -7.43
N ALA A 90 7.57 1.03 -7.12
CA ALA A 90 8.90 0.43 -7.01
C ALA A 90 9.09 -0.44 -5.75
N GLY A 91 8.20 -0.32 -4.76
CA GLY A 91 8.36 -0.92 -3.43
C GLY A 91 9.15 -0.02 -2.49
#